data_AF-A0A1K1Q2E0-F1
#
_entry.id   AF-A0A1K1Q2E0-F1
#
_cell.length_a   1.000
_cell.length_b   1.000
_cell.length_c   1.000
_cell.angle_alpha   90.00
_cell.angle_beta   90.00
_cell.angle_gamma   90.00
#
_symmetry.space_group_name_H-M   'P 1'
#
loop_
_entity.id
_entity.type
_entity.pdbx_description
1 polymer ?
#
loop_
_entity_poly.entity_id
_entity_poly.type
_entity_poly.pdbx_seq_one_letter_code
_entity_poly.pdbx_strand_id
1 'polypeptide(L)'
;MRCVSVSIFSKSEYETMLMDFKFAETDDFPTIQAYGMVDGKMYYCNATYSIRTRCYAMWEDGRYSGIASALYKAAGRVKIEVILKRKKGELVDFKIDLERLAETVGNPDIKALELDGWGLYDHETEM
;
A
#
# COMPACT_ATOMS: atom_id res chain seq x y z
N MET A 1 -44.41 7.71 -20.43
CA MET A 1 -43.14 8.09 -19.77
C MET A 1 -42.50 6.82 -19.21
N ARG A 2 -41.36 6.39 -19.76
CA ARG A 2 -40.58 5.30 -19.16
C ARG A 2 -39.56 5.94 -18.22
N CYS A 3 -39.71 5.66 -16.93
CA CYS A 3 -38.73 6.03 -15.92
C CYS A 3 -37.46 5.22 -16.21
N VAL A 4 -36.41 5.85 -16.73
CA VAL A 4 -35.09 5.22 -16.86
C VAL A 4 -34.50 5.24 -15.46
N SER A 5 -34.39 4.08 -14.82
CA SER A 5 -33.62 3.96 -13.59
C SER A 5 -32.16 4.29 -13.92
N VAL A 6 -31.71 5.49 -13.56
CA VAL A 6 -30.29 5.79 -13.51
C VAL A 6 -29.73 4.91 -12.39
N SER A 7 -29.04 3.84 -12.74
CA SER A 7 -28.30 3.05 -11.76
C SER A 7 -27.23 3.95 -11.14
N ILE A 8 -27.47 4.42 -9.91
CA ILE A 8 -26.66 5.44 -9.21
C ILE A 8 -25.32 4.86 -8.69
N PHE A 9 -24.98 3.62 -9.05
CA PHE A 9 -23.76 2.94 -8.62
C PHE A 9 -22.92 2.56 -9.83
N SER A 10 -21.89 3.36 -10.14
CA SER A 10 -20.85 2.88 -11.05
C SER A 10 -20.08 1.76 -10.34
N LYS A 11 -19.78 0.68 -11.07
CA LYS A 11 -18.91 -0.39 -10.57
C LYS A 11 -17.50 0.18 -10.32
N SER A 12 -16.80 -0.40 -9.36
CA SER A 12 -15.37 -0.15 -9.20
C SER A 12 -14.58 -0.98 -10.21
N GLU A 13 -13.53 -0.37 -10.73
CA GLU A 13 -12.55 -1.00 -11.61
C GLU A 13 -11.24 -1.11 -10.84
N TYR A 14 -10.45 -2.14 -11.13
CA TYR A 14 -9.19 -2.41 -10.46
C TYR A 14 -8.11 -2.65 -11.50
N GLU A 15 -6.96 -2.02 -11.31
CA GLU A 15 -5.77 -2.24 -12.13
C GLU A 15 -4.57 -2.48 -11.22
N THR A 16 -3.65 -3.34 -11.63
CA THR A 16 -2.41 -3.59 -10.90
C THR A 16 -1.28 -2.87 -11.60
N MET A 17 -0.48 -2.12 -10.83
CA MET A 17 0.65 -1.36 -11.32
C MET A 17 1.90 -1.67 -10.50
N LEU A 18 3.06 -1.73 -11.17
CA LEU A 18 4.35 -1.78 -10.50
C LEU A 18 4.82 -0.36 -10.16
N MET A 19 5.00 -0.09 -8.87
CA MET A 19 5.41 1.22 -8.36
C MET A 19 6.75 1.12 -7.64
N ASP A 20 7.53 2.20 -7.69
CA ASP A 20 8.68 2.34 -6.80
C ASP A 20 8.15 2.56 -5.37
N PHE A 21 8.97 2.30 -4.35
CA PHE A 21 8.53 2.49 -2.97
C PHE A 21 9.63 2.97 -2.02
N LYS A 22 9.19 3.65 -0.97
CA LYS A 22 9.96 4.02 0.22
C LYS A 22 9.35 3.34 1.44
N PHE A 23 10.17 3.18 2.48
CA PHE A 23 9.78 2.67 3.78
C PHE A 23 10.27 3.61 4.87
N ALA A 24 9.42 3.87 5.86
CA ALA A 24 9.76 4.63 7.07
C ALA A 24 8.92 4.14 8.25
N GLU A 25 9.24 4.67 9.43
CA GLU A 25 8.45 4.49 10.65
C GLU A 25 7.74 5.81 10.95
N THR A 26 6.42 5.84 10.82
CA THR A 26 5.60 7.03 11.07
C THR A 26 4.73 6.76 12.28
N ASP A 27 4.80 7.61 13.31
CA ASP A 27 4.09 7.43 14.60
C ASP A 27 4.29 6.04 15.23
N ASP A 28 5.51 5.48 15.15
CA ASP A 28 5.84 4.11 15.58
C ASP A 28 5.09 3.01 14.80
N PHE A 29 4.72 3.26 13.54
CA PHE A 29 4.16 2.23 12.66
C PHE A 29 4.95 2.11 11.34
N PRO A 30 5.16 0.88 10.83
CA PRO A 30 5.74 0.65 9.52
C PRO A 30 4.85 1.23 8.43
N THR A 31 5.37 2.23 7.71
CA THR A 31 4.68 2.90 6.61
C THR A 31 5.41 2.63 5.31
N ILE A 32 4.67 2.15 4.32
CA ILE A 32 5.13 1.96 2.94
C ILE A 32 4.47 3.03 2.07
N GLN A 33 5.28 3.82 1.38
CA GLN A 33 4.81 4.72 0.34
C GLN A 33 5.18 4.14 -1.01
N ALA A 34 4.18 3.71 -1.77
CA ALA A 34 4.36 3.36 -3.18
C ALA A 34 4.10 4.59 -4.05
N TYR A 35 4.92 4.84 -5.06
CA TYR A 35 4.74 6.01 -5.93
C TYR A 35 5.03 5.70 -7.39
N GLY A 36 4.29 6.38 -8.26
CA GLY A 36 4.36 6.16 -9.70
C GLY A 36 3.43 7.06 -10.51
N MET A 37 3.67 7.09 -11.82
CA MET A 37 2.88 7.87 -12.77
C MET A 37 1.58 7.13 -13.12
N VAL A 38 0.43 7.71 -12.77
CA VAL A 38 -0.91 7.24 -13.14
C VAL A 38 -1.57 8.32 -13.99
N ASP A 39 -1.95 7.99 -15.23
CA ASP A 39 -2.56 8.92 -16.19
C ASP A 39 -1.77 10.23 -16.40
N GLY A 40 -0.43 10.14 -16.41
CA GLY A 40 0.43 11.30 -16.60
C GLY A 40 0.60 12.19 -15.37
N LYS A 41 0.08 11.77 -14.20
CA LYS A 41 0.27 12.45 -12.91
C LYS A 41 0.99 11.54 -11.91
N MET A 42 1.90 12.09 -11.12
CA MET A 42 2.54 11.34 -10.04
C MET A 42 1.56 11.17 -8.88
N TYR A 43 1.46 9.94 -8.35
CA TYR A 43 0.69 9.61 -7.15
C TYR A 43 1.58 8.94 -6.10
N TYR A 44 1.22 9.17 -4.84
CA TYR A 44 1.86 8.63 -3.64
C TYR A 44 0.81 7.90 -2.80
N CYS A 45 1.01 6.61 -2.63
CA CYS A 45 0.10 5.67 -1.98
C CYS A 45 0.73 5.27 -0.63
N ASN A 46 0.34 5.95 0.45
CA ASN A 46 0.89 5.73 1.78
C ASN A 46 0.03 4.73 2.54
N ALA A 47 0.61 3.61 2.98
CA ALA A 47 -0.07 2.62 3.80
C ALA A 47 0.73 2.32 5.05
N THR A 48 0.09 2.46 6.20
CA THR A 48 0.65 2.21 7.53
C THR A 48 0.08 0.92 8.08
N TYR A 49 0.94 0.09 8.65
CA TYR A 49 0.61 -1.27 9.05
C TYR A 49 0.91 -1.55 10.52
N SER A 50 0.21 -2.51 11.09
CA SER A 50 0.59 -3.18 12.33
C SER A 50 1.04 -4.61 12.04
N ILE A 51 1.77 -5.20 12.97
CA ILE A 51 2.01 -6.65 12.99
C ILE A 51 1.17 -7.22 14.12
N ARG A 52 0.21 -8.09 13.81
CA ARG A 52 -0.45 -8.85 14.88
C ARG A 52 0.56 -9.76 15.56
N THR A 53 0.80 -9.46 16.82
CA THR A 53 1.64 -10.28 17.70
C THR A 53 0.82 -10.84 18.86
N ARG A 54 1.32 -11.95 19.40
CA ARG A 54 0.85 -12.51 20.68
C ARG A 54 1.42 -11.74 21.88
N CYS A 55 2.35 -10.82 21.62
CA CYS A 55 3.01 -9.95 22.59
C CYS A 55 2.24 -8.63 22.76
N TYR A 56 2.63 -7.80 23.73
CA TYR A 56 1.95 -6.52 23.99
C TYR A 56 2.29 -5.47 22.93
N ALA A 57 3.47 -5.57 22.31
CA ALA A 57 3.92 -4.65 21.26
C ALA A 57 4.60 -5.38 20.09
N MET A 58 4.46 -4.82 18.88
CA MET A 58 4.97 -5.41 17.63
C MET A 58 6.50 -5.58 17.57
N TRP A 59 7.22 -4.95 18.48
CA TRP A 59 8.69 -4.91 18.54
C TRP A 59 9.29 -6.07 19.35
N GLU A 60 8.48 -6.77 20.16
CA GLU A 60 8.99 -7.63 21.24
C GLU A 60 9.50 -9.00 20.77
N ASP A 61 9.06 -9.48 19.60
CA ASP A 61 9.41 -10.82 19.09
C ASP A 61 10.42 -10.80 17.93
N GLY A 62 10.91 -9.62 17.54
CA GLY A 62 11.90 -9.46 16.47
C GLY A 62 11.37 -9.62 15.04
N ARG A 63 10.10 -9.98 14.83
CA ARG A 63 9.53 -10.04 13.47
C ARG A 63 9.51 -8.68 12.81
N TYR A 64 9.20 -7.64 13.58
CA TYR A 64 9.25 -6.27 13.10
C TYR A 64 10.63 -5.91 12.54
N SER A 65 11.69 -6.14 13.30
CA SER A 65 13.04 -5.71 12.88
C SER A 65 13.50 -6.46 11.62
N GLY A 66 13.09 -7.72 11.47
CA GLY A 66 13.25 -8.48 10.24
C GLY A 66 12.52 -7.87 9.05
N ILE A 67 11.25 -7.48 9.22
CA ILE A 67 10.44 -6.81 8.19
C ILE A 67 11.05 -5.47 7.80
N ALA A 68 11.30 -4.58 8.78
CA ALA A 68 11.86 -3.26 8.54
C ALA A 68 13.22 -3.32 7.84
N SER A 69 14.13 -4.20 8.30
CA SER A 69 15.43 -4.39 7.64
C SER A 69 15.29 -4.84 6.18
N ALA A 70 14.34 -5.74 5.91
CA ALA A 70 14.11 -6.25 4.56
C ALA A 70 13.53 -5.15 3.64
N LEU A 71 12.56 -4.37 4.13
CA LEU A 71 11.96 -3.26 3.39
C LEU A 71 12.98 -2.14 3.09
N TYR A 72 13.77 -1.71 4.08
CA TYR A 72 14.84 -0.73 3.88
C TYR A 72 15.86 -1.17 2.82
N LYS A 73 16.25 -2.45 2.82
CA LYS A 73 17.21 -3.00 1.86
C LYS A 73 16.66 -3.14 0.44
N ALA A 74 15.35 -3.25 0.30
CA ALA A 74 14.66 -3.43 -0.97
C ALA A 74 14.21 -2.09 -1.59
N ALA A 75 13.91 -1.09 -0.77
CA ALA A 75 13.52 0.25 -1.21
C ALA A 75 14.54 0.84 -2.20
N GLY A 76 14.03 1.40 -3.30
CA GLY A 76 14.84 1.93 -4.41
C GLY A 76 15.54 0.89 -5.30
N ARG A 77 15.38 -0.42 -5.05
CA ARG A 77 15.99 -1.51 -5.86
C ARG A 77 14.97 -2.38 -6.56
N VAL A 78 13.77 -2.48 -6.01
CA VAL A 78 12.66 -3.27 -6.57
C VAL A 78 11.41 -2.41 -6.64
N LYS A 79 10.53 -2.76 -7.58
CA LYS A 79 9.16 -2.22 -7.66
C LYS A 79 8.19 -3.19 -6.99
N ILE A 80 7.07 -2.68 -6.49
CA ILE A 80 6.06 -3.45 -5.76
C ILE A 80 4.72 -3.35 -6.48
N GLU A 81 3.91 -4.39 -6.37
CA GLU A 81 2.57 -4.41 -6.95
C GLU A 81 1.59 -3.62 -6.08
N VAL A 82 0.94 -2.65 -6.70
CA VAL A 82 -0.13 -1.84 -6.11
C VAL A 82 -1.38 -2.01 -6.94
N ILE A 83 -2.46 -2.41 -6.27
CA ILE A 83 -3.80 -2.54 -6.85
C ILE A 83 -4.49 -1.19 -6.69
N LEU A 84 -4.66 -0.47 -7.79
CA LEU A 84 -5.36 0.81 -7.85
C LEU A 84 -6.85 0.57 -8.08
N LYS A 85 -7.69 1.32 -7.37
CA LYS A 85 -9.15 1.27 -7.50
C LYS A 85 -9.67 2.53 -8.16
N ARG A 86 -10.48 2.35 -9.19
CA ARG A 86 -11.15 3.43 -9.90
C ARG A 86 -12.65 3.40 -9.69
N LYS A 87 -13.26 4.58 -9.74
CA LYS A 87 -14.71 4.76 -9.76
C LYS A 87 -15.04 5.93 -10.68
N LYS A 88 -15.84 5.66 -11.73
CA LYS A 88 -16.14 6.65 -12.78
C LYS A 88 -14.89 7.24 -13.47
N GLY A 89 -13.87 6.40 -13.67
CA GLY A 89 -12.59 6.82 -14.27
C GLY A 89 -11.60 7.48 -13.30
N GLU A 90 -12.06 7.94 -12.13
CA GLU A 90 -11.21 8.58 -11.13
C GLU A 90 -10.54 7.54 -10.22
N LEU A 91 -9.25 7.77 -9.90
CA LEU A 91 -8.53 7.01 -8.89
C LEU A 91 -9.05 7.39 -7.50
N VAL A 92 -9.55 6.42 -6.74
CA VAL A 92 -10.23 6.67 -5.46
C VAL A 92 -9.63 5.92 -4.28
N ASP A 93 -8.83 4.89 -4.53
CA ASP A 93 -8.27 4.04 -3.47
C ASP A 93 -7.11 3.20 -4.02
N PHE A 94 -6.39 2.53 -3.13
CA PHE A 94 -5.37 1.56 -3.52
C PHE A 94 -5.20 0.46 -2.46
N LYS A 95 -4.44 -0.57 -2.82
CA LYS A 95 -3.96 -1.60 -1.89
C LYS A 95 -2.58 -2.08 -2.34
N ILE A 96 -1.62 -2.14 -1.43
CA ILE A 96 -0.35 -2.83 -1.69
C ILE A 96 -0.56 -4.33 -1.58
N ASP A 97 -0.09 -5.10 -2.56
CA ASP A 97 -0.14 -6.56 -2.51
C ASP A 97 0.98 -7.10 -1.60
N LEU A 98 0.62 -7.39 -0.35
CA LEU A 98 1.56 -7.89 0.66
C LEU A 98 2.11 -9.28 0.35
N GLU A 99 1.36 -10.12 -0.38
CA GLU A 99 1.82 -11.45 -0.80
C GLU A 99 2.98 -11.30 -1.79
N ARG A 100 2.77 -10.46 -2.82
CA ARG A 100 3.79 -10.16 -3.83
C ARG A 100 4.95 -9.35 -3.27
N LEU A 101 4.69 -8.44 -2.35
CA LEU A 101 5.74 -7.71 -1.64
C LEU A 101 6.65 -8.68 -0.87
N ALA A 102 6.07 -9.61 -0.12
CA ALA A 102 6.81 -10.62 0.64
C ALA A 102 7.71 -11.48 -0.28
N GLU A 103 7.19 -11.90 -1.43
CA GLU A 103 7.93 -12.64 -2.45
C GLU A 103 9.08 -11.80 -3.04
N THR A 104 8.79 -10.55 -3.40
CA THR A 104 9.75 -9.63 -4.04
C THR A 104 10.89 -9.25 -3.10
N VAL A 105 10.56 -9.02 -1.82
CA VAL A 105 11.52 -8.63 -0.78
C VAL A 105 12.24 -9.84 -0.18
N GLY A 106 11.68 -11.04 -0.32
CA GLY A 106 12.23 -12.27 0.25
C GLY A 106 12.02 -12.40 1.76
N ASN A 107 10.96 -11.77 2.30
CA ASN A 107 10.60 -11.88 3.71
C ASN A 107 9.12 -12.28 3.86
N PRO A 108 8.81 -13.54 4.24
CA PRO A 108 7.43 -14.02 4.36
C PRO A 108 6.63 -13.36 5.50
N ASP A 109 7.28 -12.79 6.52
CA ASP A 109 6.59 -12.17 7.66
C ASP A 109 5.81 -10.91 7.25
N ILE A 110 6.14 -10.31 6.11
CA ILE A 110 5.41 -9.16 5.51
C ILE A 110 3.93 -9.51 5.28
N LYS A 111 3.61 -10.78 5.00
CA LYS A 111 2.22 -11.24 4.78
C LYS A 111 1.35 -11.11 6.02
N ALA A 112 1.96 -11.00 7.20
CA ALA A 112 1.26 -10.83 8.47
C ALA A 112 1.00 -9.37 8.84
N LEU A 113 1.36 -8.41 7.99
CA LEU A 113 1.03 -7.00 8.18
C LEU A 113 -0.48 -6.78 8.01
N GLU A 114 -1.08 -6.05 8.95
CA GLU A 114 -2.47 -5.63 8.91
C GLU A 114 -2.53 -4.12 8.67
N LEU A 115 -3.41 -3.67 7.78
CA LEU A 115 -3.52 -2.24 7.43
C LEU A 115 -4.22 -1.47 8.56
N ASP A 116 -3.54 -0.47 9.11
CA ASP A 116 -4.09 0.41 10.15
C ASP A 116 -4.64 1.72 9.56
N GLY A 117 -3.98 2.25 8.52
CA GLY A 117 -4.33 3.52 7.90
C GLY A 117 -3.70 3.68 6.52
N TRP A 118 -4.32 4.52 5.67
CA TRP A 118 -3.79 4.81 4.34
C TRP A 118 -4.24 6.18 3.82
N GLY A 119 -3.47 6.70 2.86
CA GLY A 119 -3.76 7.94 2.16
C GLY A 119 -3.24 7.92 0.73
N LEU A 120 -4.02 8.48 -0.19
CA LEU A 120 -3.67 8.63 -1.60
C LEU A 120 -3.46 10.12 -1.89
N TYR A 121 -2.27 10.47 -2.35
CA TYR A 121 -1.86 11.85 -2.57
C TYR A 121 -1.34 12.05 -3.99
N ASP A 122 -1.52 13.25 -4.50
CA ASP A 122 -1.08 13.68 -5.83
C ASP A 122 0.12 14.64 -5.79
N HIS A 123 0.74 14.72 -4.62
CA HIS A 123 1.94 15.47 -4.27
C HIS A 123 2.77 14.62 -3.31
N GLU A 124 4.08 14.85 -3.28
CA GLU A 124 4.96 14.12 -2.36
C GLU A 124 4.59 14.48 -0.92
N THR A 125 4.45 13.46 -0.09
CA THR A 125 4.22 13.62 1.35
C THR A 125 5.48 13.21 2.09
N GLU A 126 5.82 13.95 3.14
CA GLU A 126 6.81 13.50 4.11
C GLU A 126 6.29 12.23 4.82
N MET A 127 7.19 11.26 5.00
CA MET A 127 6.92 9.99 5.70
C MET A 127 7.59 9.98 7.06
#